data_AF-A0A2S9G131-F1
#
_entry.id   AF-A0A2S9G131-F1
#
_cell.length_a   1.000
_cell.length_b   1.000
_cell.length_c   1.000
_cell.angle_alpha   90.00
_cell.angle_beta   90.00
_cell.angle_gamma   90.00
#
_symmetry.space_group_name_H-M   'P 1'
#
loop_
_entity.id
_entity.type
_entity.pdbx_description
1 polymer ?
#
loop_
_entity_poly.entity_id
_entity_poly.type
_entity_poly.pdbx_seq_one_letter_code
_entity_poly.pdbx_strand_id
1 'polypeptide(L)'
;GLTRLIVSSYQAVSGSGLAGVEELASQARAVIDGAEQLVHDGSALSFPAPVKYVAPIAFNVVPLAGSLVDDGSGETDEDQKLRN
;
A
#
# COMPACT_ATOMS: atom_id res chain seq x y z
N GLY A 1 0.85 11.26 32.36
CA GLY A 1 0.51 11.68 30.99
C GLY A 1 1.13 10.71 29.98
N LEU A 2 0.77 10.82 28.69
CA LEU A 2 1.37 10.06 27.59
C LEU A 2 2.77 10.62 27.26
N THR A 3 3.75 9.74 27.03
CA THR A 3 5.16 10.14 26.86
C THR A 3 5.84 9.66 25.58
N ARG A 4 5.34 8.58 24.94
CA ARG A 4 5.91 8.03 23.69
C ARG A 4 4.89 7.15 22.97
N LEU A 5 4.96 7.13 21.63
CA LEU A 5 4.29 6.15 20.77
C LEU A 5 5.28 5.53 19.79
N ILE A 6 5.02 4.27 19.43
CA ILE A 6 5.60 3.57 18.27
C ILE A 6 4.39 3.03 17.52
N VAL A 7 4.26 3.35 16.25
CA VAL A 7 3.06 3.06 15.46
C VAL A 7 3.46 2.32 14.19
N SER A 8 2.68 1.31 13.83
CA SER A 8 2.70 0.69 12.51
C SER A 8 1.26 0.66 12.02
N SER A 9 1.00 1.23 10.84
CA SER A 9 -0.35 1.39 10.32
C SER A 9 -0.71 0.27 9.34
N TYR A 10 -2.01 -0.03 9.25
CA TYR A 10 -2.59 -0.90 8.23
C TYR A 10 -3.71 -0.10 7.54
N GLN A 11 -3.31 0.78 6.61
CA GLN A 11 -4.21 1.76 6.02
C GLN A 11 -5.09 1.14 4.93
N ALA A 12 -6.39 1.42 4.99
CA ALA A 12 -7.33 0.99 3.95
C ALA A 12 -7.16 1.82 2.66
N VAL A 13 -7.33 1.17 1.50
CA VAL A 13 -7.18 1.82 0.19
C VAL A 13 -8.17 2.97 -0.05
N SER A 14 -9.31 2.98 0.67
CA SER A 14 -10.28 4.08 0.61
C SER A 14 -9.73 5.42 1.08
N GLY A 15 -8.64 5.43 1.86
CA GLY A 15 -7.92 6.65 2.22
C GLY A 15 -7.30 7.36 1.02
N SER A 16 -7.07 6.63 -0.08
CA SER A 16 -6.61 7.18 -1.37
C SER A 16 -7.76 7.62 -2.29
N GLY A 17 -9.00 7.66 -1.79
CA GLY A 17 -10.20 7.97 -2.58
C GLY A 17 -10.63 6.85 -3.52
N LEU A 18 -11.52 7.17 -4.47
CA LEU A 18 -12.08 6.21 -5.42
C LEU A 18 -11.00 5.47 -6.21
N ALA A 19 -9.95 6.18 -6.63
CA ALA A 19 -8.85 5.60 -7.39
C ALA A 19 -8.14 4.44 -6.66
N GLY A 20 -7.95 4.54 -5.33
CA GLY A 20 -7.35 3.45 -4.55
C GLY A 20 -8.26 2.22 -4.48
N VAL A 21 -9.57 2.45 -4.35
CA VAL A 21 -10.58 1.37 -4.36
C VAL A 21 -10.64 0.69 -5.73
N GLU A 22 -10.64 1.46 -6.82
CA GLU A 22 -10.64 0.94 -8.18
C GLU A 22 -9.36 0.15 -8.50
N GLU A 23 -8.20 0.62 -8.06
CA GLU A 23 -6.92 -0.08 -8.24
C GLU A 23 -6.91 -1.43 -7.51
N LEU A 24 -7.30 -1.46 -6.23
CA LEU A 24 -7.41 -2.73 -5.51
C LEU A 24 -8.40 -3.68 -6.20
N ALA A 25 -9.58 -3.19 -6.56
CA ALA A 25 -10.64 -4.02 -7.12
C ALA A 25 -10.27 -4.56 -8.51
N SER A 26 -9.61 -3.76 -9.36
CA SER A 26 -9.15 -4.18 -10.67
C SER A 26 -8.03 -5.21 -10.58
N GLN A 27 -7.03 -4.99 -9.73
CA GLN A 27 -5.94 -5.94 -9.52
C GLN A 27 -6.43 -7.26 -8.92
N ALA A 28 -7.29 -7.22 -7.91
CA ALA A 28 -7.82 -8.42 -7.28
C ALA A 28 -8.64 -9.26 -8.27
N ARG A 29 -9.56 -8.65 -9.03
CA ARG A 29 -10.37 -9.36 -10.03
C ARG A 29 -9.54 -9.96 -11.15
N ALA A 30 -8.42 -9.34 -11.52
CA ALA A 30 -7.57 -9.83 -12.59
C ALA A 30 -6.83 -11.13 -12.23
N VAL A 31 -6.59 -11.39 -10.93
CA VAL A 31 -5.69 -12.48 -10.50
C VAL A 31 -6.32 -13.46 -9.51
N ILE A 32 -7.55 -13.21 -9.01
CA ILE A 32 -8.17 -14.01 -7.95
C ILE A 32 -8.30 -15.50 -8.30
N ASP A 33 -8.59 -15.83 -9.55
CA ASP A 33 -8.78 -17.22 -10.00
C ASP A 33 -7.50 -18.08 -9.94
N GLY A 34 -6.33 -17.44 -9.84
CA GLY A 34 -5.03 -18.10 -9.74
C GLY A 34 -4.27 -17.78 -8.45
N ALA A 35 -4.91 -17.16 -7.46
CA ALA A 35 -4.26 -16.59 -6.29
C ALA A 35 -3.37 -17.59 -5.53
N GLU A 36 -3.70 -18.88 -5.53
CA GLU A 36 -2.92 -19.93 -4.88
C GLU A 36 -1.51 -20.09 -5.44
N GLN A 37 -1.26 -19.68 -6.69
CA GLN A 37 0.08 -19.71 -7.27
C GLN A 37 1.06 -18.76 -6.55
N LEU A 38 0.54 -17.68 -5.97
CA LEU A 38 1.33 -16.70 -5.19
C LEU A 38 1.93 -17.31 -3.92
N VAL A 39 1.45 -18.47 -3.46
CA VAL A 39 2.02 -19.22 -2.34
C VAL A 39 3.45 -19.68 -2.65
N HIS A 40 3.74 -19.98 -3.91
CA HIS A 40 5.03 -20.52 -4.34
C HIS A 40 5.91 -19.50 -5.06
N ASP A 41 5.29 -18.55 -5.77
CA ASP A 41 5.99 -17.51 -6.52
C ASP A 41 5.13 -16.24 -6.58
N GLY A 42 5.60 -15.18 -5.93
CA GLY A 42 4.93 -13.87 -5.90
C GLY A 42 4.86 -13.17 -7.26
N SER A 43 5.56 -13.68 -8.28
CA SER A 43 5.54 -13.18 -9.66
C SER A 43 4.74 -14.07 -10.63
N ALA A 44 4.09 -15.13 -10.13
CA ALA A 44 3.37 -16.10 -10.97
C ALA A 44 2.18 -15.52 -11.74
N LEU A 45 1.61 -14.40 -11.29
CA LEU A 45 0.40 -13.80 -11.85
C LEU A 45 0.71 -12.43 -12.46
N SER A 46 0.02 -12.11 -13.56
CA SER A 46 0.12 -10.82 -14.22
C SER A 46 -0.88 -9.83 -13.64
N PHE A 47 -0.43 -8.96 -12.74
CA PHE A 47 -1.23 -7.87 -12.21
C PHE A 47 -1.35 -6.72 -13.24
N PRO A 48 -2.50 -6.02 -13.30
CA PRO A 48 -2.57 -4.69 -13.88
C PRO A 48 -1.51 -3.77 -13.27
N ALA A 49 -0.88 -2.93 -14.11
CA ALA A 49 0.17 -2.02 -13.65
C ALA A 49 -0.34 -1.09 -12.53
N PRO A 50 0.39 -0.93 -11.41
CA PRO A 50 0.03 0.03 -10.37
C PRO A 50 0.03 1.46 -10.89
N VAL A 51 -0.88 2.29 -10.37
CA VAL A 51 -0.99 3.72 -10.76
C VAL A 51 -0.92 4.61 -9.52
N LYS A 52 -1.74 4.30 -8.51
CA LYS A 52 -1.84 5.04 -7.25
C LYS A 52 -0.79 4.58 -6.24
N TYR A 53 -0.47 3.30 -6.24
CA TYR A 53 0.53 2.70 -5.34
C TYR A 53 1.84 2.42 -6.07
N VAL A 54 2.95 2.38 -5.33
CA VAL A 54 4.28 2.11 -5.91
C VAL A 54 4.50 0.63 -6.29
N ALA A 55 3.59 -0.25 -5.87
CA ALA A 55 3.58 -1.69 -6.15
C ALA A 55 2.13 -2.20 -6.16
N PRO A 56 1.86 -3.42 -6.68
CA PRO A 56 0.52 -4.01 -6.59
C PRO A 56 0.02 -4.03 -5.14
N ILE A 57 -1.25 -3.69 -4.94
CA ILE A 57 -1.90 -3.64 -3.62
C ILE A 57 -2.79 -4.85 -3.36
N ALA A 58 -3.33 -5.49 -4.40
CA ALA A 58 -4.06 -6.74 -4.24
C ALA A 58 -3.10 -7.86 -3.79
N PHE A 59 -3.48 -8.57 -2.72
CA PHE A 59 -2.69 -9.66 -2.12
C PHE A 59 -1.28 -9.25 -1.64
N ASN A 60 -1.06 -7.97 -1.34
CA ASN A 60 0.23 -7.44 -0.92
C ASN A 60 0.09 -6.39 0.20
N VAL A 61 1.21 -6.04 0.83
CA VAL A 61 1.35 -4.88 1.71
C VAL A 61 2.43 -3.96 1.14
N VAL A 62 2.18 -2.65 1.14
CA VAL A 62 3.09 -1.66 0.57
C VAL A 62 3.54 -0.70 1.69
N PRO A 63 4.81 -0.77 2.13
CA PRO A 63 5.31 0.06 3.24
C PRO A 63 5.71 1.46 2.77
N LEU A 64 4.84 2.10 1.99
CA LEU A 64 5.01 3.46 1.49
C LEU A 64 3.62 4.07 1.24
N ALA A 65 3.24 5.03 2.08
CA ALA A 65 2.04 5.82 1.92
C ALA A 65 2.40 7.30 1.89
N GLY A 66 1.96 8.02 0.86
CA GLY A 66 2.32 9.43 0.66
C GLY A 66 3.62 9.63 -0.13
N SER A 67 4.18 10.82 -0.04
CA SER A 67 5.41 11.24 -0.71
C SER A 67 6.55 11.35 0.30
N LEU A 68 7.76 10.94 -0.10
CA LEU A 68 8.95 11.19 0.72
C LEU A 68 9.14 12.70 0.93
N VAL A 69 9.43 13.09 2.17
CA VAL A 69 9.73 14.48 2.53
C VAL A 69 11.19 14.78 2.22
N ASP A 70 11.47 15.92 1.58
CA ASP A 70 12.83 16.37 1.24
C ASP A 70 13.51 17.05 2.45
N ASP A 71 13.62 16.33 3.57
CA ASP A 71 14.25 16.78 4.80
C ASP A 71 15.34 15.83 5.33
N GLY A 72 15.64 14.75 4.59
CA GLY A 72 16.65 13.75 4.93
C GLY A 72 16.23 12.74 6.00
N SER A 73 14.98 12.78 6.50
CA SER A 73 14.47 11.83 7.49
C SER A 73 14.22 10.43 6.94
N GLY A 74 13.92 10.34 5.64
CA GLY A 74 13.41 9.11 5.01
C GLY A 74 11.93 8.83 5.30
N GLU A 75 11.23 9.75 5.97
CA GLU A 75 9.80 9.65 6.27
C GLU A 75 8.93 10.15 5.11
N THR A 76 7.71 9.64 5.01
CA THR A 76 6.69 10.23 4.14
C THR A 76 5.90 11.34 4.85
N ASP A 77 5.13 12.11 4.09
CA ASP A 77 4.20 13.09 4.67
C ASP A 77 3.13 12.42 5.56
N GLU A 78 2.72 11.17 5.28
CA GLU A 78 1.83 10.39 6.15
C GLU A 78 2.49 9.96 7.45
N ASP A 79 3.78 9.59 7.43
CA ASP A 79 4.52 9.24 8.65
C ASP A 79 4.62 10.45 9.59
N GLN A 80 4.90 11.64 9.04
CA GLN A 80 5.01 12.87 9.83
C GLN A 80 3.65 13.36 10.38
N LYS A 81 2.52 13.05 9.72
CA LYS A 81 1.15 13.33 10.24
C LYS A 81 0.82 12.58 11.53
N LEU A 82 1.54 11.50 11.87
CA LEU A 82 1.38 10.81 13.14
C LEU A 82 2.08 11.53 14.32
N ARG A 83 2.96 12.49 14.01
CA ARG A 83 3.72 13.28 15.00
C ARG A 83 3.17 14.69 15.19
N ASN A 84 2.71 15.31 14.10
CA ASN A 84 2.27 16.71 14.04
C ASN A 84 0.74 16.80 14.10
#